data_AF-A0A9P7F7G6-F1
#
_entry.id   AF-A0A9P7F7G6-F1
#
_cell.length_a   1.000
_cell.length_b   1.000
_cell.length_c   1.000
_cell.angle_alpha   90.00
_cell.angle_beta   90.00
_cell.angle_gamma   90.00
#
_symmetry.space_group_name_H-M   'P 1'
#
loop_
_entity.id
_entity.type
_entity.pdbx_description
1 polymer ?
#
loop_
_entity_poly.entity_id
_entity_poly.type
_entity_poly.pdbx_seq_one_letter_code
_entity_poly.pdbx_strand_id
1 'polypeptide(L)'
;LERILDVMGSAWAQSTKETYRAGLLVFHVFCDTNCIEEDKRCPIDRTLLLNFLCSCARSYSGSALNNDAAGLRAWHLLHRRDWLIPPRELKAVLDGAAPSAPAESKKAKRHPYTPDSLAAIRNQLDLTTPLDAAVFACLTTTFYSIARLGEFTVSAIKDFDPGKHVTRANVSETTDRNRLPV
;
A
#
# COMPACT_ATOMS: atom_id res chain seq x y z
N LEU A 1 -2.55 -28.85 -4.44
CA LEU A 1 -3.29 -27.78 -3.73
C LEU A 1 -2.42 -26.53 -3.58
N GLU A 2 -1.19 -26.68 -3.09
CA GLU A 2 -0.20 -25.60 -2.93
C GLU A 2 -0.01 -24.73 -4.17
N ARG A 3 0.22 -25.33 -5.35
CA ARG A 3 0.37 -24.57 -6.61
C ARG A 3 -0.82 -23.66 -6.95
N ILE A 4 -2.05 -24.00 -6.54
CA ILE A 4 -3.22 -23.13 -6.73
C ILE A 4 -3.13 -21.93 -5.77
N LEU A 5 -2.76 -22.17 -4.51
CA LEU A 5 -2.57 -21.12 -3.51
C LEU A 5 -1.41 -20.20 -3.87
N ASP A 6 -0.34 -20.71 -4.45
CA ASP A 6 0.80 -19.90 -4.93
C ASP A 6 0.37 -18.95 -6.05
N VAL A 7 -0.36 -19.47 -7.05
CA VAL A 7 -0.88 -18.66 -8.15
C VAL A 7 -1.89 -17.63 -7.64
N MET A 8 -2.83 -18.02 -6.78
CA MET A 8 -3.78 -17.07 -6.17
C MET A 8 -3.06 -16.03 -5.32
N GLY A 9 -2.04 -16.44 -4.56
CA GLY A 9 -1.21 -15.57 -3.75
C GLY A 9 -0.40 -14.57 -4.58
N SER A 10 -0.05 -14.90 -5.82
CA SER A 10 0.64 -13.98 -6.73
C SER A 10 -0.24 -12.80 -7.20
N ALA A 11 -1.56 -12.86 -6.96
CA ALA A 11 -2.48 -11.77 -7.28
C ALA A 11 -2.24 -10.51 -6.42
N TRP A 12 -1.54 -10.61 -5.29
CA TRP A 12 -1.23 -9.48 -4.41
C TRP A 12 0.27 -9.21 -4.36
N ALA A 13 0.63 -7.92 -4.37
CA ALA A 13 2.00 -7.48 -4.11
C ALA A 13 2.44 -7.87 -2.68
N GLN A 14 3.76 -7.99 -2.47
CA GLN A 14 4.31 -8.37 -1.17
C GLN A 14 3.90 -7.41 -0.04
N SER A 15 3.90 -6.10 -0.30
CA SER A 15 3.45 -5.08 0.65
C SER A 15 1.97 -5.21 1.01
N THR A 16 1.13 -5.62 0.06
CA THR A 16 -0.29 -5.91 0.31
C THR A 16 -0.44 -7.14 1.18
N LYS A 17 0.34 -8.20 0.95
CA LYS A 17 0.34 -9.39 1.80
C LYS A 17 0.73 -9.06 3.23
N GLU A 18 1.75 -8.24 3.43
CA GLU A 18 2.18 -7.79 4.76
C GLU A 18 1.10 -6.99 5.47
N THR A 19 0.47 -6.06 4.75
CA THR A 19 -0.67 -5.27 5.27
C THR A 19 -1.83 -6.18 5.67
N TYR A 20 -2.21 -7.14 4.82
CA TYR A 20 -3.29 -8.09 5.11
C TYR A 20 -2.96 -9.01 6.27
N ARG A 21 -1.71 -9.48 6.38
CA ARG A 21 -1.24 -10.28 7.52
C ARG A 21 -1.32 -9.50 8.83
N ALA A 22 -0.94 -8.23 8.82
CA ALA A 22 -1.08 -7.37 10.00
C ALA A 22 -2.55 -7.23 10.42
N GLY A 23 -3.46 -6.97 9.48
CA GLY A 23 -4.90 -6.92 9.77
C GLY A 23 -5.47 -8.23 10.31
N LEU A 24 -5.04 -9.36 9.74
CA LEU A 24 -5.42 -10.70 10.21
C LEU A 24 -4.92 -10.98 11.64
N LEU A 25 -3.69 -10.55 11.96
CA LEU A 25 -3.15 -10.65 13.32
C LEU A 25 -4.00 -9.84 14.31
N VAL A 26 -4.33 -8.60 13.98
CA VAL A 26 -5.17 -7.74 14.84
C VAL A 26 -6.55 -8.37 15.06
N PHE A 27 -7.14 -8.98 14.03
CA PHE A 27 -8.39 -9.73 14.15
C PHE A 27 -8.28 -10.92 15.11
N HIS A 28 -7.21 -11.72 15.00
CA HIS A 28 -7.01 -12.85 15.92
C HIS A 28 -6.82 -12.41 17.37
N VAL A 29 -6.06 -11.33 17.61
CA VAL A 29 -5.91 -10.74 18.95
C VAL A 29 -7.26 -10.26 19.50
N PHE A 30 -8.09 -9.64 18.65
CA PHE A 30 -9.45 -9.27 19.01
C PHE A 30 -10.28 -10.51 19.39
N CYS A 31 -10.23 -11.58 18.60
CA CYS A 31 -10.92 -12.83 18.90
C CYS A 31 -10.46 -13.46 20.22
N ASP A 32 -9.15 -13.51 20.47
CA ASP A 32 -8.57 -14.04 21.71
C ASP A 32 -9.06 -13.23 22.92
N THR A 33 -9.05 -11.91 22.82
CA THR A 33 -9.49 -10.99 23.88
C THR A 33 -10.99 -11.13 24.20
N ASN A 34 -11.80 -11.51 23.20
CA ASN A 34 -13.24 -11.71 23.34
C ASN A 34 -13.62 -13.20 23.52
N CYS A 35 -12.66 -14.08 23.78
CA CYS A 35 -12.87 -15.52 23.97
C CYS A 35 -13.64 -16.19 22.81
N ILE A 36 -13.40 -15.75 21.57
CA ILE A 36 -13.97 -16.37 20.37
C ILE A 36 -13.14 -17.59 20.00
N GLU A 37 -13.74 -18.77 20.08
CA GLU A 37 -13.10 -20.05 19.71
C GLU A 37 -12.60 -20.04 18.25
N GLU A 38 -11.50 -20.74 17.98
CA GLU A 38 -10.82 -20.69 16.68
C GLU A 38 -11.68 -21.21 15.51
N ASP A 39 -12.51 -22.22 15.77
CA ASP A 39 -13.47 -22.80 14.83
C ASP A 39 -14.57 -21.79 14.43
N LYS A 40 -14.86 -20.80 15.28
CA LYS A 40 -15.82 -19.72 15.01
C LYS A 40 -15.23 -18.54 14.25
N ARG A 41 -13.92 -18.51 14.01
CA ARG A 41 -13.23 -17.40 13.31
C ARG A 41 -13.30 -17.53 11.79
N CYS A 42 -13.51 -18.75 11.26
CA CYS A 42 -13.60 -19.03 9.82
C CYS A 42 -14.59 -20.18 9.50
N PRO A 43 -15.66 -19.93 8.74
CA PRO A 43 -16.04 -18.66 8.12
C PRO A 43 -16.46 -17.63 9.16
N ILE A 44 -16.01 -16.38 8.98
CA ILE A 44 -16.37 -15.26 9.84
C ILE A 44 -17.86 -14.96 9.67
N ASP A 45 -18.60 -14.92 10.78
CA ASP A 45 -19.97 -14.46 10.74
C ASP A 45 -20.05 -12.93 10.64
N ARG A 46 -21.18 -12.44 10.15
CA ARG A 46 -21.42 -11.01 10.00
C ARG A 46 -21.20 -10.24 11.30
N THR A 47 -21.79 -10.69 12.39
CA THR A 47 -21.78 -9.95 13.66
C THR A 47 -20.35 -9.86 14.18
N LEU A 48 -19.57 -10.95 14.09
CA LEU A 48 -18.16 -10.95 14.48
C LEU A 48 -17.34 -9.94 13.67
N LEU A 49 -17.48 -9.92 12.33
CA LEU A 49 -16.75 -8.97 11.50
C LEU A 49 -17.12 -7.51 11.82
N LEU A 50 -18.42 -7.20 11.91
CA LEU A 50 -18.86 -5.84 12.18
C LEU A 50 -18.45 -5.40 13.59
N ASN A 51 -18.52 -6.29 14.58
CA ASN A 51 -18.05 -6.00 15.94
C ASN A 51 -16.54 -5.73 15.97
N PHE A 52 -15.75 -6.55 15.28
CA PHE A 52 -14.32 -6.31 15.11
C PHE A 52 -14.03 -4.93 14.51
N LEU A 53 -14.63 -4.60 13.37
CA LEU A 53 -14.40 -3.31 12.70
C LEU A 53 -14.86 -2.12 13.56
N CYS A 54 -15.97 -2.26 14.29
CA CYS A 54 -16.45 -1.27 15.25
C CYS A 54 -15.48 -1.11 16.43
N SER A 55 -14.86 -2.19 16.92
CA SER A 55 -13.88 -2.11 18.01
C SER A 55 -12.60 -1.36 17.62
N CYS A 56 -12.25 -1.39 16.33
CA CYS A 56 -11.14 -0.65 15.77
C CYS A 56 -11.53 0.80 15.40
N ALA A 57 -12.83 1.12 15.39
CA ALA A 57 -13.30 2.48 15.13
C ALA A 57 -12.72 3.44 16.19
N ARG A 58 -12.37 4.65 15.77
CA ARG A 58 -11.69 5.68 16.58
C ARG A 58 -10.23 5.46 16.90
N SER A 59 -9.66 4.29 16.62
CA SER A 59 -8.22 4.04 16.76
C SER A 59 -7.52 3.92 15.41
N TYR A 60 -8.25 3.49 14.38
CA TYR A 60 -7.72 3.21 13.05
C TYR A 60 -8.26 4.22 12.02
N SER A 61 -7.47 4.48 10.98
CA SER A 61 -7.96 5.23 9.82
C SER A 61 -8.98 4.42 9.03
N GLY A 62 -9.89 5.09 8.30
CA GLY A 62 -10.82 4.38 7.42
C GLY A 62 -10.11 3.52 6.37
N SER A 63 -8.95 3.95 5.88
CA SER A 63 -8.13 3.14 4.95
C SER A 63 -7.56 1.88 5.60
N ALA A 64 -7.19 1.92 6.89
CA ALA A 64 -6.70 0.75 7.61
C ALA A 64 -7.83 -0.28 7.79
N LEU A 65 -9.02 0.15 8.22
CA LEU A 65 -10.19 -0.74 8.34
C LEU A 65 -10.58 -1.40 7.02
N ASN A 66 -10.48 -0.68 5.90
CA ASN A 66 -10.69 -1.24 4.57
C ASN A 66 -9.66 -2.32 4.24
N ASN A 67 -8.38 -2.10 4.58
CA ASN A 67 -7.33 -3.09 4.38
C ASN A 67 -7.53 -4.32 5.27
N ASP A 68 -7.98 -4.15 6.52
CA ASP A 68 -8.27 -5.27 7.43
C ASP A 68 -9.41 -6.14 6.87
N ALA A 69 -10.53 -5.51 6.46
CA ALA A 69 -11.64 -6.23 5.83
C ALA A 69 -11.23 -6.94 4.52
N ALA A 70 -10.38 -6.30 3.70
CA ALA A 70 -9.85 -6.90 2.49
C ALA A 70 -8.92 -8.09 2.78
N GLY A 71 -8.08 -7.98 3.83
CA GLY A 71 -7.20 -9.05 4.29
C GLY A 71 -7.98 -10.26 4.80
N LEU A 72 -9.02 -10.04 5.61
CA LEU A 72 -9.93 -11.09 6.06
C LEU A 72 -10.64 -11.77 4.89
N ARG A 73 -11.08 -11.01 3.89
CA ARG A 73 -11.68 -11.58 2.66
C ARG A 73 -10.67 -12.42 1.86
N ALA A 74 -9.44 -11.94 1.72
CA ALA A 74 -8.37 -12.67 1.05
C ALA A 74 -8.04 -13.98 1.78
N TRP A 75 -8.03 -13.95 3.12
CA TRP A 75 -7.85 -15.14 3.94
C TRP A 75 -8.93 -16.20 3.69
N HIS A 76 -10.21 -15.80 3.63
CA HIS A 76 -11.33 -16.70 3.29
C HIS A 76 -11.18 -17.28 1.89
N LEU A 77 -10.83 -16.44 0.91
CA LEU A 77 -10.62 -16.87 -0.48
C LEU A 77 -9.50 -17.92 -0.59
N LEU A 78 -8.38 -17.71 0.10
CA LEU A 78 -7.26 -18.65 0.11
C LEU A 78 -7.62 -19.97 0.80
N HIS A 79 -8.40 -19.94 1.87
CA HIS A 79 -8.82 -21.14 2.60
C HIS A 79 -10.10 -21.79 2.05
N ARG A 80 -10.64 -21.26 0.94
CA ARG A 80 -11.88 -21.75 0.31
C ARG A 80 -13.06 -21.81 1.29
N ARG A 81 -13.16 -20.79 2.14
CA ARG A 81 -14.27 -20.60 3.08
C ARG A 81 -15.21 -19.56 2.54
N ASP A 82 -16.50 -19.73 2.81
CA ASP A 82 -17.53 -18.83 2.32
C ASP A 82 -17.36 -17.44 2.93
N TRP A 83 -17.51 -16.41 2.09
CA TRP A 83 -17.55 -15.02 2.51
C TRP A 83 -18.99 -14.52 2.40
N LEU A 84 -19.78 -14.72 3.46
CA LEU A 84 -21.22 -14.43 3.48
C LEU A 84 -21.54 -13.04 4.06
N ILE A 85 -20.61 -12.09 3.92
CA ILE A 85 -20.75 -10.73 4.45
C ILE A 85 -21.49 -9.85 3.42
N PRO A 86 -22.67 -9.29 3.76
CA PRO A 86 -23.40 -8.41 2.85
C PRO A 86 -22.58 -7.14 2.54
N PRO A 87 -22.26 -6.84 1.27
CA PRO A 87 -21.43 -5.69 0.91
C PRO A 87 -21.96 -4.36 1.41
N ARG A 88 -23.29 -4.20 1.46
CA ARG A 88 -23.96 -2.99 1.96
C ARG A 88 -23.71 -2.75 3.45
N GLU A 89 -23.69 -3.80 4.26
CA GLU A 89 -23.53 -3.73 5.72
C GLU A 89 -22.07 -3.45 6.07
N LEU A 90 -21.15 -4.13 5.38
CA LEU A 90 -19.72 -3.83 5.47
C LEU A 90 -19.42 -2.38 5.09
N LYS A 91 -19.98 -1.90 3.96
CA LYS A 91 -19.82 -0.52 3.52
C LYS A 91 -20.37 0.46 4.56
N ALA A 92 -21.56 0.23 5.08
CA ALA A 92 -22.18 1.11 6.08
C ALA A 92 -21.31 1.23 7.35
N VAL A 93 -20.72 0.14 7.84
CA VAL A 93 -19.81 0.18 9.00
C VAL A 93 -18.52 0.93 8.69
N LEU A 94 -17.90 0.68 7.52
CA LEU A 94 -16.68 1.38 7.11
C LEU A 94 -16.92 2.89 6.93
N ASP A 95 -18.04 3.26 6.28
CA ASP A 95 -18.45 4.64 6.08
C ASP A 95 -18.79 5.33 7.42
N GLY A 96 -19.40 4.60 8.37
CA GLY A 96 -19.69 5.11 9.71
C GLY A 96 -18.45 5.22 10.63
N ALA A 97 -17.45 4.37 10.44
CA ALA A 97 -16.20 4.40 11.20
C ALA A 97 -15.26 5.51 10.72
N ALA A 98 -15.27 5.86 9.43
CA ALA A 98 -14.34 6.83 8.84
C ALA A 98 -14.39 8.25 9.48
N PRO A 99 -15.56 8.84 9.78
CA PRO A 99 -15.65 10.11 10.51
C PRO A 99 -15.10 10.03 11.93
N SER A 100 -15.20 8.85 12.54
CA SER A 100 -14.81 8.61 13.94
C SER A 100 -13.31 8.40 14.12
N ALA A 101 -12.53 8.27 13.04
CA ALA A 101 -11.08 8.10 13.08
C ALA A 101 -10.36 9.28 13.77
N PRO A 102 -9.22 9.05 14.45
CA PRO A 102 -8.45 10.10 15.11
C PRO A 102 -8.12 11.25 14.17
N ALA A 103 -8.10 12.48 14.66
CA ALA A 103 -7.68 13.63 13.86
C ALA A 103 -6.23 13.46 13.37
N GLU A 104 -5.40 12.85 14.22
CA GLU A 104 -4.01 12.48 13.96
C GLU A 104 -3.86 11.49 12.81
N SER A 105 -4.90 10.71 12.51
CA SER A 105 -4.89 9.78 11.38
C SER A 105 -4.99 10.52 10.02
N LYS A 106 -5.38 11.80 10.03
CA LYS A 106 -5.51 12.63 8.82
C LYS A 106 -4.29 13.53 8.70
N LYS A 107 -3.46 13.27 7.68
CA LYS A 107 -2.35 14.15 7.33
C LYS A 107 -2.89 15.41 6.64
N ALA A 108 -2.45 16.59 7.09
CA ALA A 108 -2.72 17.84 6.39
C ALA A 108 -2.22 17.75 4.93
N LYS A 109 -2.90 18.48 4.04
CA LYS A 109 -2.44 18.59 2.64
C LYS A 109 -1.03 19.19 2.67
N ARG A 110 -0.07 18.47 2.07
CA ARG A 110 1.31 18.94 1.93
C ARG A 110 1.37 19.98 0.82
N HIS A 111 2.22 21.00 0.98
CA HIS A 111 2.53 21.91 -0.12
C HIS A 111 3.20 21.14 -1.26
N PRO A 112 2.90 21.50 -2.53
CA PRO A 112 3.58 20.89 -3.66
C PRO A 112 5.06 21.27 -3.64
N TYR A 113 5.92 20.37 -4.10
CA TYR A 113 7.28 20.73 -4.45
C TYR A 113 7.26 21.72 -5.61
N THR A 114 8.15 22.69 -5.58
CA THR A 114 8.31 23.70 -6.64
C THR A 114 9.72 23.63 -7.24
N PRO A 115 9.96 24.17 -8.44
CA PRO A 115 11.32 24.32 -8.97
C PRO A 115 12.26 25.06 -8.00
N ASP A 116 11.75 26.05 -7.26
CA ASP A 116 12.53 26.73 -6.22
C ASP A 116 12.90 25.80 -5.06
N SER A 117 12.01 24.87 -4.71
CA SER A 117 12.32 23.82 -3.73
C SER A 117 13.47 22.93 -4.21
N LEU A 118 13.45 22.55 -5.49
CA LEU A 118 14.53 21.76 -6.12
C LEU A 118 15.85 22.55 -6.14
N ALA A 119 15.82 23.84 -6.46
CA ALA A 119 16.99 24.71 -6.45
C ALA A 119 17.55 24.88 -5.03
N ALA A 120 16.70 25.05 -4.03
CA ALA A 120 17.11 25.11 -2.63
C ALA A 120 17.79 23.82 -2.16
N ILE A 121 17.25 22.65 -2.54
CA ILE A 121 17.86 21.34 -2.24
C ILE A 121 19.19 21.19 -2.98
N ARG A 122 19.25 21.56 -4.26
CA ARG A 122 20.47 21.51 -5.08
C ARG A 122 21.63 22.26 -4.45
N ASN A 123 21.37 23.40 -3.82
CA ASN A 123 22.39 24.24 -3.17
C ASN A 123 23.00 23.58 -1.93
N GLN A 124 22.35 22.56 -1.36
CA GLN A 124 22.85 21.80 -0.22
C GLN A 124 23.58 20.51 -0.62
N LEU A 125 23.62 20.18 -1.92
CA LEU A 125 24.22 18.96 -2.46
C LEU A 125 25.52 19.25 -3.20
N ASP A 126 26.53 18.40 -2.97
CA ASP A 126 27.78 18.42 -3.72
C ASP A 126 27.72 17.41 -4.88
N LEU A 127 27.48 17.89 -6.10
CA LEU A 127 27.38 17.01 -7.27
C LEU A 127 28.71 16.37 -7.70
N THR A 128 29.84 16.71 -7.07
CA THR A 128 31.09 15.95 -7.26
C THR A 128 31.06 14.63 -6.49
N THR A 129 30.20 14.54 -5.47
CA THR A 129 29.93 13.30 -4.72
C THR A 129 28.90 12.43 -5.47
N PRO A 130 29.21 11.17 -5.80
CA PRO A 130 28.32 10.31 -6.59
C PRO A 130 26.92 10.11 -5.99
N LEU A 131 26.83 10.04 -4.65
CA LEU A 131 25.56 9.90 -3.94
C LEU A 131 24.66 11.11 -4.15
N ASP A 132 25.18 12.31 -3.87
CA ASP A 132 24.46 13.58 -4.02
C ASP A 132 24.03 13.82 -5.47
N ALA A 133 24.90 13.49 -6.42
CA ALA A 133 24.57 13.51 -7.83
C ALA A 133 23.39 12.58 -8.19
N ALA A 134 23.41 11.34 -7.67
CA ALA A 134 22.33 10.38 -7.88
C ALA A 134 21.02 10.82 -7.21
N VAL A 135 21.06 11.35 -6.00
CA VAL A 135 19.89 11.90 -5.29
C VAL A 135 19.28 13.05 -6.08
N PHE A 136 20.10 13.98 -6.55
CA PHE A 136 19.60 15.13 -7.32
C PHE A 136 19.04 14.72 -8.69
N ALA A 137 19.68 13.77 -9.38
CA ALA A 137 19.14 13.21 -10.62
C ALA A 137 17.78 12.54 -10.38
N CYS A 138 17.67 11.69 -9.36
CA CYS A 138 16.40 11.04 -9.00
C CYS A 138 15.31 12.07 -8.67
N LEU A 139 15.62 13.09 -7.87
CA LEU A 139 14.68 14.14 -7.50
C LEU A 139 14.15 14.89 -8.73
N THR A 140 15.04 15.35 -9.60
CA THR A 140 14.66 16.13 -10.78
C THR A 140 13.87 15.30 -11.78
N THR A 141 14.33 14.08 -12.08
CA THR A 141 13.60 13.17 -12.98
C THR A 141 12.21 12.85 -12.43
N THR A 142 12.09 12.49 -11.15
CA THR A 142 10.79 12.18 -10.52
C THR A 142 9.84 13.39 -10.56
N PHE A 143 10.37 14.59 -10.30
CA PHE A 143 9.60 15.84 -10.33
C PHE A 143 9.03 16.15 -11.72
N TYR A 144 9.89 16.17 -12.75
CA TYR A 144 9.47 16.58 -14.10
C TYR A 144 8.69 15.52 -14.87
N SER A 145 8.88 14.23 -14.55
CA SER A 145 8.10 13.13 -15.13
C SER A 145 6.81 12.84 -14.38
N ILE A 146 6.57 13.47 -13.22
CA ILE A 146 5.44 13.17 -12.32
C ILE A 146 5.42 11.68 -11.93
N ALA A 147 6.61 11.08 -11.85
CA ALA A 147 6.75 9.69 -11.49
C ALA A 147 6.62 9.45 -9.98
N ARG A 148 6.43 8.20 -9.60
CA ARG A 148 6.51 7.82 -8.18
C ARG A 148 7.96 7.56 -7.81
N LEU A 149 8.35 7.94 -6.59
CA LEU A 149 9.71 7.71 -6.09
C LEU A 149 10.11 6.22 -6.16
N GLY A 150 9.18 5.30 -5.92
CA GLY A 150 9.43 3.85 -5.99
C GLY A 150 9.66 3.31 -7.41
N GLU A 151 9.49 4.12 -8.46
CA GLU A 151 9.83 3.75 -9.83
C GLU A 151 11.33 3.98 -10.12
N PHE A 152 11.95 4.90 -9.36
CA PHE A 152 13.35 5.30 -9.52
C PHE A 152 14.25 4.86 -8.37
N THR A 153 13.67 4.29 -7.29
CA THR A 153 14.41 3.87 -6.10
C THR A 153 13.98 2.48 -5.65
N VAL A 154 14.91 1.77 -5.01
CA VAL A 154 14.68 0.47 -4.37
C VAL A 154 15.02 0.56 -2.90
N SER A 155 14.36 -0.24 -2.06
CA SER A 155 14.53 -0.23 -0.61
C SER A 155 15.93 -0.68 -0.17
N ALA A 156 16.55 -1.60 -0.92
CA ALA A 156 17.93 -2.03 -0.71
C ALA A 156 18.62 -2.36 -2.04
N ILE A 157 19.95 -2.27 -2.07
CA ILE A 157 20.76 -2.56 -3.28
C ILE A 157 20.47 -3.97 -3.82
N LYS A 158 20.27 -4.96 -2.92
CA LYS A 158 19.95 -6.35 -3.29
C LYS A 158 18.60 -6.52 -4.00
N ASP A 159 17.70 -5.55 -3.87
CA ASP A 159 16.37 -5.59 -4.49
C ASP A 159 16.41 -5.03 -5.91
N PHE A 160 17.56 -4.51 -6.35
CA PHE A 160 17.75 -4.01 -7.71
C PHE A 160 17.73 -5.14 -8.73
N ASP A 161 16.75 -5.08 -9.61
CA ASP A 161 16.57 -5.95 -10.78
C ASP A 161 16.65 -5.10 -12.06
N PRO A 162 17.69 -5.26 -12.90
CA PRO A 162 17.86 -4.47 -14.13
C PRO A 162 16.79 -4.75 -15.19
N GLY A 163 16.03 -5.83 -15.07
CA GLY A 163 14.89 -6.11 -15.94
C GLY A 163 13.61 -5.36 -15.54
N LYS A 164 13.55 -4.82 -14.32
CA LYS A 164 12.38 -4.11 -13.77
C LYS A 164 12.63 -2.64 -13.47
N HIS A 165 13.83 -2.29 -13.05
CA HIS A 165 14.16 -0.95 -12.58
C HIS A 165 14.93 -0.17 -13.65
N VAL A 166 14.56 1.10 -13.80
CA VAL A 166 15.14 2.00 -14.79
C VAL A 166 16.60 2.32 -14.43
N THR A 167 17.46 2.32 -15.44
CA THR A 167 18.86 2.73 -15.35
C THR A 167 19.16 3.84 -16.35
N ARG A 168 20.34 4.45 -16.23
CA ARG A 168 20.84 5.41 -17.22
C ARG A 168 20.92 4.82 -18.64
N ALA A 169 21.11 3.51 -18.77
CA ALA A 169 21.16 2.83 -20.07
C ALA A 169 19.77 2.75 -20.74
N ASN A 170 18.70 3.01 -20.01
CA ASN A 170 17.33 3.00 -20.54
C ASN A 170 16.86 4.37 -21.04
N VAL A 171 17.69 5.42 -20.90
CA VAL A 171 17.37 6.75 -21.43
C VAL A 171 17.55 6.71 -22.94
N SER A 172 16.48 7.00 -23.67
CA SER A 172 16.48 7.05 -25.13
C SER A 172 15.63 8.19 -25.63
N GLU A 173 16.07 8.86 -26.68
CA GLU A 173 15.25 9.80 -27.43
C GLU A 173 14.30 9.01 -28.33
N THR A 174 13.01 9.30 -28.21
CA THR A 174 11.99 8.65 -29.05
C THR A 174 11.40 9.71 -29.97
N THR A 175 10.98 9.30 -31.15
CA THR A 175 10.24 10.16 -32.07
C THR A 175 8.84 9.61 -32.27
N ASP A 176 7.86 10.50 -32.39
CA ASP A 176 6.49 10.10 -32.66
C ASP A 176 6.34 9.59 -34.10
N ARG A 177 5.11 9.20 -34.46
CA ARG A 177 4.78 8.71 -35.80
C ARG A 177 5.04 9.74 -36.91
N ASN A 178 5.14 11.02 -36.55
CA ASN A 178 5.39 12.15 -37.44
C ASN A 178 6.86 12.62 -37.39
N ARG A 179 7.75 11.87 -36.72
CA ARG A 179 9.17 12.20 -36.52
C ARG A 179 9.42 13.45 -35.67
N LEU A 180 8.46 13.84 -34.83
CA LEU A 180 8.67 14.87 -33.81
C LEU A 180 9.28 14.24 -32.55
N PRO A 181 10.25 14.90 -31.89
CA PRO A 181 10.81 14.40 -30.64
C PRO A 181 9.73 14.36 -29.55
N VAL A 182 9.73 13.28 -28.76
CA VAL A 182 8.79 13.03 -27.65
C VAL A 182 9.53 12.86 -26.34
#